data_AF-A0A6C2C8U7-F1
#
_entry.id   AF-A0A6C2C8U7-F1
#
_cell.length_a   1.000
_cell.length_b   1.000
_cell.length_c   1.000
_cell.angle_alpha   90.00
_cell.angle_beta   90.00
_cell.angle_gamma   90.00
#
_symmetry.space_group_name_H-M   'P 1'
#
loop_
_entity.id
_entity.type
_entity.pdbx_description
1 polymer ?
#
loop_
_entity_poly.entity_id
_entity_poly.type
_entity_poly.pdbx_seq_one_letter_code
_entity_poly.pdbx_strand_id
1 'polypeptide(L)' 'MMPLLTESWAVGVEALAMVLLLPTGLYFAGHALLHPYPKLFNALHWLFGTYIVYVLAVALGLLILG' A
#
# COMPACT_ATOMS: atom_id res chain seq x y z
N MET A 1 30.98 -12.46 13.66
CA MET A 1 30.16 -11.96 12.54
C MET A 1 28.89 -11.35 13.13
N MET A 2 28.78 -10.03 13.20
CA MET A 2 27.50 -9.37 13.45
C MET A 2 27.01 -8.77 12.13
N PRO A 3 26.06 -9.43 11.46
CA PRO A 3 25.22 -8.72 10.49
C PRO A 3 23.76 -9.09 10.72
N LEU A 4 22.88 -8.13 11.01
CA LEU A 4 21.43 -8.27 10.71
C LEU A 4 20.57 -7.06 11.15
N LEU A 5 20.98 -6.28 12.15
CA LEU A 5 20.10 -5.24 12.72
C LEU A 5 20.00 -3.94 11.91
N THR A 6 21.04 -3.57 11.16
CA THR A 6 21.03 -2.33 10.35
C THR A 6 20.32 -2.48 9.00
N GLU A 7 20.36 -3.66 8.39
CA GLU A 7 19.67 -3.90 7.12
C GLU A 7 18.16 -4.10 7.29
N SER A 8 17.71 -4.67 8.41
CA SER A 8 16.29 -4.94 8.65
C SER A 8 15.43 -3.67 8.72
N TRP A 9 15.96 -2.58 9.26
CA TRP A 9 15.23 -1.31 9.34
C TRP A 9 15.01 -0.70 7.96
N ALA A 10 16.06 -0.66 7.12
CA ALA A 10 15.97 -0.12 5.76
C ALA A 10 14.97 -0.92 4.92
N VAL A 11 15.01 -2.24 5.01
CA VAL A 11 14.05 -3.14 4.34
C VAL A 11 12.62 -2.91 4.85
N GLY A 12 12.42 -2.69 6.15
CA GLY A 12 11.11 -2.37 6.72
C GLY A 12 10.54 -1.03 6.21
N VAL A 13 11.38 0.00 6.12
CA VAL A 13 10.99 1.31 5.56
C VAL A 13 10.67 1.21 4.07
N GLU A 14 11.48 0.48 3.31
CA GLU A 14 11.26 0.27 1.88
C GLU A 14 9.97 -0.52 1.63
N ALA A 15 9.71 -1.58 2.39
CA ALA A 15 8.45 -2.32 2.34
C ALA A 15 7.25 -1.43 2.65
N LEU A 16 7.36 -0.56 3.66
CA LEU A 16 6.30 0.38 4.04
C LEU A 16 6.07 1.43 2.95
N ALA A 17 7.13 1.93 2.31
CA ALA A 17 7.03 2.83 1.17
C ALA A 17 6.35 2.15 -0.04
N MET A 18 6.71 0.91 -0.34
CA MET A 18 6.14 0.15 -1.45
C MET A 18 4.67 -0.24 -1.24
N VAL A 19 4.27 -0.48 0.02
CA VAL A 19 2.89 -0.86 0.37
C VAL A 19 1.99 0.37 0.59
N LEU A 20 2.51 1.48 1.08
CA LEU A 20 1.69 2.66 1.38
C LEU A 20 1.87 3.78 0.36
N LEU A 21 3.11 4.21 0.10
CA LEU A 21 3.36 5.41 -0.69
C LEU A 21 3.13 5.18 -2.18
N LEU A 22 3.63 4.08 -2.74
CA LEU A 22 3.48 3.80 -4.17
C LEU A 22 1.99 3.64 -4.58
N PRO A 23 1.17 2.83 -3.88
CA PRO A 23 -0.25 2.67 -4.24
C PRO A 23 -1.03 3.96 -4.03
N THR A 24 -0.70 4.73 -2.99
CA THR A 24 -1.30 6.04 -2.74
C THR A 24 -0.99 7.02 -3.88
N GLY A 25 0.28 7.11 -4.31
CA GLY A 25 0.68 7.95 -5.44
C GLY A 25 -0.04 7.56 -6.74
N LEU A 26 -0.12 6.26 -7.03
CA LEU A 26 -0.85 5.73 -8.18
C LEU A 26 -2.35 6.06 -8.12
N TYR A 27 -2.96 5.93 -6.94
CA TYR A 27 -4.35 6.28 -6.73
C TYR A 27 -4.60 7.78 -6.98
N PHE A 28 -3.79 8.68 -6.43
CA PHE A 28 -3.96 10.12 -6.64
C PHE A 28 -3.75 10.52 -8.10
N ALA A 29 -2.73 9.97 -8.77
CA ALA A 29 -2.50 10.19 -10.19
C ALA A 29 -3.72 9.70 -11.02
N GLY A 30 -4.19 8.48 -10.75
CA GLY A 30 -5.38 7.93 -11.39
C GLY A 30 -6.64 8.75 -11.09
N HIS A 31 -6.79 9.28 -9.88
CA HIS A 31 -7.95 10.08 -9.47
C HIS A 31 -8.07 11.36 -10.30
N ALA A 32 -6.95 12.05 -10.53
CA ALA A 32 -6.92 13.23 -11.38
C ALA A 32 -7.16 12.89 -12.87
N LEU A 33 -6.55 11.81 -13.36
CA LEU A 33 -6.60 11.43 -14.78
C LEU A 33 -7.93 10.80 -15.20
N LEU A 34 -8.56 10.03 -14.31
CA LEU A 34 -9.76 9.25 -14.62
C LEU A 34 -11.06 9.96 -14.25
N HIS A 35 -11.00 11.16 -13.67
CA HIS A 35 -12.19 11.94 -13.32
C HIS A 35 -13.22 12.07 -14.46
N PRO A 36 -12.84 12.24 -15.74
CA PRO A 36 -13.82 12.27 -16.85
C PRO A 36 -14.45 10.91 -17.19
N TYR A 37 -13.90 9.79 -16.69
CA TYR A 37 -14.31 8.42 -17.03
C TYR A 37 -14.93 7.73 -15.81
N PRO A 38 -16.23 7.94 -15.52
CA PRO A 38 -16.85 7.58 -14.25
C PRO A 38 -16.75 6.08 -13.89
N LYS A 39 -16.81 5.19 -14.89
CA LYS A 39 -16.63 3.74 -14.67
C LYS A 39 -15.21 3.39 -14.21
N LEU A 40 -14.20 3.97 -14.87
CA LEU A 40 -12.79 3.75 -14.53
C LEU A 40 -12.43 4.43 -13.21
N PHE A 41 -12.94 5.62 -12.98
CA PHE A 41 -12.81 6.33 -11.71
C PHE A 41 -13.35 5.51 -10.53
N ASN A 42 -14.56 4.96 -10.68
CA ASN A 42 -15.15 4.12 -9.65
C ASN A 42 -14.37 2.81 -9.46
N ALA A 43 -13.93 2.17 -10.56
CA ALA A 43 -13.08 0.99 -10.48
C ALA A 43 -11.76 1.26 -9.74
N LEU A 44 -11.13 2.42 -9.96
CA LEU A 44 -9.95 2.85 -9.23
C LEU A 44 -10.22 2.99 -7.72
N HIS A 45 -11.35 3.59 -7.33
CA HIS A 45 -11.73 3.72 -5.91
C HIS A 45 -11.97 2.37 -5.25
N TRP A 46 -12.66 1.46 -5.94
CA TRP A 46 -12.87 0.11 -5.45
C TRP A 46 -11.55 -0.64 -5.30
N LEU A 47 -10.70 -0.60 -6.32
CA LEU A 47 -9.40 -1.27 -6.29
C LEU A 47 -8.53 -0.77 -5.14
N PHE A 48 -8.42 0.55 -4.98
CA PHE A 48 -7.63 1.15 -3.90
C PHE A 48 -8.25 0.89 -2.52
N GLY A 49 -9.56 1.02 -2.38
CA GLY A 49 -10.26 0.73 -1.13
C GLY A 49 -10.08 -0.73 -0.68
N THR A 50 -10.27 -1.69 -1.60
CA THR A 50 -10.04 -3.11 -1.33
C THR A 50 -8.58 -3.39 -0.97
N TYR A 51 -7.64 -2.75 -1.65
CA TYR A 51 -6.22 -2.86 -1.33
C TYR A 51 -5.91 -2.42 0.11
N ILE A 52 -6.42 -1.27 0.55
CA ILE A 52 -6.22 -0.78 1.92
C ILE A 52 -6.82 -1.73 2.96
N VAL A 53 -8.02 -2.27 2.71
CA VAL A 53 -8.65 -3.26 3.60
C VAL A 53 -7.79 -4.53 3.70
N TYR A 54 -7.27 -5.01 2.58
CA TYR A 54 -6.37 -6.16 2.56
C TYR A 54 -5.09 -5.92 3.36
N VAL A 55 -4.41 -4.79 3.13
CA VAL A 55 -3.18 -4.42 3.85
C VAL A 55 -3.45 -4.33 5.36
N LEU A 56 -4.56 -3.70 5.76
CA LEU A 56 -4.95 -3.60 7.17
C LEU A 56 -5.21 -4.98 7.78
N ALA A 57 -5.94 -5.86 7.09
CA ALA A 57 -6.21 -7.21 7.56
C ALA A 57 -4.93 -8.03 7.76
N VAL A 58 -3.99 -7.94 6.81
CA VAL A 58 -2.68 -8.61 6.92
C VAL A 58 -1.86 -8.02 8.06
N ALA A 59 -1.80 -6.70 8.21
CA ALA A 59 -1.06 -6.04 9.28
C ALA A 59 -1.61 -6.42 10.67
N LEU A 60 -2.93 -6.43 10.83
CA LEU A 60 -3.59 -6.89 12.06
C LEU A 60 -3.35 -8.38 12.31
N GLY A 61 -3.42 -9.22 11.27
CA GLY A 61 -3.12 -10.64 11.38
C GLY A 61 -1.70 -10.91 11.86
N LEU A 62 -0.71 -10.20 11.30
CA LEU A 62 0.68 -10.27 11.73
C LEU A 62 0.89 -9.73 13.16
N LEU A 63 0.17 -8.68 13.55
CA LEU A 63 0.28 -8.11 14.90
C LEU A 63 -0.34 -9.03 15.97
N ILE A 64 -1.40 -9.76 15.64
CA ILE A 64 -2.12 -10.63 16.58
C ILE A 64 -1.49 -12.03 16.66
N LEU A 65 -1.01 -12.57 15.53
CA LEU A 65 -0.49 -13.93 15.41
C LEU A 65 1.05 -14.02 15.47
N GLY A 66 1.74 -12.89 15.31
CA GLY A 66 3.20 -12.77 15.32
C GLY A 66 3.79 -12.56 16.71
#